data_AF-A0A0L9UX77-F1
#
_entry.id   AF-A0A0L9UX77-F1
#
_cell.length_a   1.000
_cell.length_b   1.000
_cell.length_c   1.000
_cell.angle_alpha   90.00
_cell.angle_beta   90.00
_cell.angle_gamma   90.00
#
_symmetry.space_group_name_H-M   'P 1'
#
loop_
_entity.id
_entity.type
_entity.pdbx_description
1 polymer ?
#
loop_
_entity_poly.entity_id
_entity_poly.type
_entity_poly.pdbx_seq_one_letter_code
_entity_poly.pdbx_strand_id
1 'polypeptide(L)'
;MTRQYVFGSKQNDTPCTKYKITEEEWVQSKESRLTPEWQVKRITAQQRQKLNDTPHVLSRGDYALLEKKMRKRHAEELGLESPDLAPPPAKHELWKATRTKSNGQVTSQSAQKISRRIVSGNF
;
A
#
# COMPACT_ATOMS: atom_id res chain seq x y z
N MET A 1 10.44 -1.89 13.10
CA MET A 1 11.20 -2.62 14.14
C MET A 1 11.51 -4.06 13.76
N THR A 2 10.52 -4.97 13.71
CA THR A 2 10.78 -6.41 13.53
C THR A 2 11.55 -6.77 12.25
N ARG A 3 11.20 -6.17 11.11
CA ARG A 3 11.93 -6.38 9.84
C ARG A 3 13.41 -5.96 9.90
N GLN A 4 13.77 -5.00 10.74
CA GLN A 4 15.13 -4.42 10.78
C GLN A 4 15.97 -5.03 11.91
N TYR A 5 15.40 -5.13 13.11
CA TYR A 5 16.11 -5.52 14.35
C TYR A 5 15.89 -6.98 14.75
N VAL A 6 14.96 -7.71 14.10
CA VAL A 6 14.74 -9.15 14.37
C VAL A 6 15.13 -9.99 13.16
N PHE A 7 14.77 -9.55 11.95
CA PHE A 7 15.02 -10.30 10.71
C PHE A 7 15.87 -9.54 9.68
N GLY A 8 16.54 -8.46 10.10
CA GLY A 8 17.24 -7.55 9.20
C GLY A 8 18.70 -7.35 9.57
N SER A 9 19.35 -6.42 8.86
CA SER A 9 20.77 -6.12 9.05
C SER A 9 21.14 -5.56 10.42
N LYS A 10 20.16 -5.12 11.20
CA LYS A 10 20.35 -4.55 12.55
C LYS A 10 20.00 -5.55 13.66
N GLN A 11 20.08 -6.85 13.39
CA GLN A 11 19.78 -7.90 14.37
C GLN A 11 20.69 -7.87 15.61
N ASN A 12 21.91 -7.33 15.45
CA ASN A 12 22.87 -7.17 16.53
C ASN A 12 22.72 -5.84 17.27
N ASP A 13 21.88 -4.92 16.76
CA ASP A 13 21.63 -3.63 17.39
C ASP A 13 20.38 -3.71 18.28
N THR A 14 20.37 -2.94 19.35
CA THR A 14 19.21 -2.84 20.23
C THR A 14 18.40 -1.56 19.92
N PRO A 15 17.07 -1.68 19.68
CA PRO A 15 16.19 -0.54 19.46
C PRO A 15 15.81 0.20 20.76
N CYS A 16 16.13 -0.35 21.93
CA CYS A 16 15.73 0.18 23.25
C CYS A 16 16.11 1.65 23.46
N THR A 17 17.36 2.03 23.15
CA THR A 17 17.82 3.44 23.24
C THR A 17 17.09 4.35 22.27
N LYS A 18 16.78 3.88 21.06
CA LYS A 18 16.12 4.68 20.03
C LYS A 18 14.65 4.93 20.34
N TYR A 19 13.95 3.93 20.87
CA TYR A 19 12.50 3.97 21.08
C TYR A 19 12.09 4.09 22.55
N LYS A 20 13.06 4.23 23.48
CA LYS A 20 12.82 4.29 24.93
C LYS A 20 12.01 3.08 25.43
N ILE A 21 12.33 1.90 24.90
CA ILE A 21 11.72 0.63 25.27
C ILE A 21 12.64 -0.04 26.29
N THR A 22 12.08 -0.72 27.27
CA THR A 22 12.85 -1.46 28.27
C THR A 22 13.45 -2.72 27.66
N GLU A 23 14.63 -3.17 28.11
CA GLU A 23 15.27 -4.37 27.53
C GLU A 23 14.38 -5.61 27.70
N GLU A 24 13.69 -5.72 28.83
CA GLU A 24 12.72 -6.79 29.13
C GLU A 24 11.58 -6.83 28.11
N GLU A 25 10.96 -5.67 27.82
CA GLU A 25 9.89 -5.55 26.82
C GLU A 25 10.39 -5.91 25.41
N TRP A 26 11.64 -5.55 25.10
CA TRP A 26 12.26 -5.89 23.82
C TRP A 26 12.53 -7.38 23.68
N VAL A 27 13.03 -8.03 24.73
CA VAL A 27 13.26 -9.49 24.76
C VAL A 27 11.93 -10.23 24.60
N GLN A 28 10.90 -9.90 25.38
CA GLN A 28 9.56 -10.48 25.24
C GLN A 28 9.00 -10.27 23.82
N SER A 29 9.17 -9.06 23.27
CA SER A 29 8.77 -8.79 21.89
C SER A 29 9.54 -9.64 20.89
N LYS A 30 10.84 -9.88 21.05
CA LYS A 30 11.63 -10.74 20.14
C LYS A 30 11.14 -12.18 20.20
N GLU A 31 10.99 -12.73 21.39
CA GLU A 31 10.54 -14.11 21.61
C GLU A 31 9.17 -14.36 20.97
N SER A 32 8.21 -13.44 21.14
CA SER A 32 6.88 -13.56 20.52
C SER A 32 6.93 -13.69 18.99
N ARG A 33 7.95 -13.11 18.33
CA ARG A 33 8.16 -13.11 16.88
C ARG A 33 8.96 -14.33 16.40
N LEU A 34 9.59 -15.07 17.31
CA LEU A 34 10.32 -16.31 17.01
C LEU A 34 9.44 -17.55 17.19
N THR A 35 8.26 -17.41 17.80
CA THR A 35 7.30 -18.53 17.92
C THR A 35 6.97 -19.15 16.54
N PRO A 36 6.91 -20.49 16.42
CA PRO A 36 6.65 -21.16 15.15
C PRO A 36 5.34 -20.69 14.50
N GLU A 37 4.29 -20.51 15.31
CA GLU A 37 2.98 -20.03 14.85
C GLU A 37 3.09 -18.65 14.17
N TRP A 38 3.84 -17.73 14.77
CA TRP A 38 4.03 -16.40 14.21
C TRP A 38 4.86 -16.44 12.92
N GLN A 39 5.90 -17.28 12.89
CA GLN A 39 6.74 -17.44 11.70
C GLN A 39 5.93 -17.95 10.51
N VAL A 40 5.06 -18.94 10.71
CA VAL A 40 4.14 -19.45 9.67
C VAL A 40 3.26 -18.32 9.16
N LYS A 41 2.59 -17.57 10.05
CA LYS A 41 1.74 -16.41 9.67
C LYS A 41 2.51 -15.39 8.85
N ARG A 42 3.74 -15.04 9.25
CA ARG A 42 4.61 -14.11 8.51
C ARG A 42 4.95 -14.62 7.12
N ILE A 43 5.44 -15.87 7.01
CA ILE A 43 5.88 -16.44 5.73
C ILE A 43 4.71 -16.52 4.77
N THR A 44 3.55 -17.00 5.22
CA THR A 44 2.33 -17.04 4.41
C THR A 44 1.92 -15.65 3.91
N ALA A 45 1.97 -14.62 4.78
CA ALA A 45 1.68 -13.25 4.37
C ALA A 45 2.68 -12.73 3.33
N GLN A 46 3.98 -13.01 3.51
CA GLN A 46 5.03 -12.64 2.56
C GLN A 46 4.86 -13.34 1.21
N GLN A 47 4.50 -14.62 1.20
CA GLN A 47 4.20 -15.38 -0.03
C GLN A 47 2.98 -14.79 -0.75
N ARG A 48 1.89 -14.53 -0.04
CA ARG A 48 0.69 -13.87 -0.62
C ARG A 48 1.03 -12.52 -1.24
N GLN A 49 1.87 -11.73 -0.57
CA GLN A 49 2.31 -10.45 -1.10
C GLN A 49 3.20 -10.60 -2.34
N LYS A 50 4.12 -11.57 -2.34
CA LYS A 50 5.00 -11.86 -3.48
C LYS A 50 4.21 -12.32 -4.71
N LEU A 51 3.12 -13.04 -4.52
CA LEU A 51 2.22 -13.49 -5.59
C LEU A 51 1.24 -12.39 -6.07
N ASN A 52 1.16 -11.24 -5.38
CA ASN A 52 0.32 -10.13 -5.81
C ASN A 52 1.00 -9.34 -6.93
N ASP A 53 0.63 -9.66 -8.15
CA ASP A 53 1.16 -9.06 -9.37
C ASP A 53 0.57 -7.67 -9.69
N THR A 54 -0.48 -7.23 -8.98
CA THR A 54 -1.09 -5.90 -9.20
C THR A 54 -1.32 -5.13 -7.89
N PRO A 55 -0.25 -4.87 -7.12
CA PRO A 55 -0.37 -4.22 -5.82
C PRO A 55 -0.85 -2.78 -5.98
N HIS A 56 -1.76 -2.36 -5.10
CA HIS A 56 -2.10 -0.95 -4.94
C HIS A 56 -1.01 -0.26 -4.11
N VAL A 57 -0.75 1.02 -4.39
CA VAL A 57 0.26 1.84 -3.69
C VAL A 57 -0.30 2.68 -2.55
N LEU A 58 -1.62 2.69 -2.38
CA LEU A 58 -2.27 3.47 -1.35
C LEU A 58 -2.10 2.88 0.05
N SER A 59 -2.00 3.76 1.05
CA SER A 59 -2.07 3.38 2.46
C SER A 59 -3.53 3.26 2.92
N ARG A 60 -3.75 2.88 4.19
CA ARG A 60 -5.11 2.75 4.75
C ARG A 60 -5.79 4.13 4.82
N GLY A 61 -7.00 4.24 4.28
CA GLY A 61 -7.77 5.49 4.26
C GLY A 61 -7.53 6.37 3.02
N ASP A 62 -6.48 6.10 2.25
CA ASP A 62 -6.12 6.93 1.08
C ASP A 62 -7.09 6.81 -0.09
N TYR A 63 -7.98 5.81 -0.12
CA TYR A 63 -9.01 5.70 -1.17
C TYR A 63 -9.98 6.88 -1.15
N ALA A 64 -10.49 7.25 0.03
CA ALA A 64 -11.39 8.40 0.16
C ALA A 64 -10.68 9.70 -0.20
N LEU A 65 -9.40 9.82 0.18
CA LEU A 65 -8.57 10.97 -0.18
C LEU A 65 -8.32 11.04 -1.69
N LEU A 66 -8.01 9.91 -2.32
CA LEU A 66 -7.80 9.83 -3.76
C LEU A 66 -9.07 10.19 -4.51
N GLU A 67 -10.21 9.63 -4.11
CA GLU A 67 -11.50 9.92 -4.73
C GLU A 67 -11.83 11.42 -4.65
N LYS A 68 -11.64 12.03 -3.47
CA LYS A 68 -11.83 13.48 -3.28
C LYS A 68 -10.90 14.30 -4.18
N LYS A 69 -9.63 13.90 -4.32
CA LYS A 69 -8.67 14.56 -5.23
C LYS A 69 -9.06 14.43 -6.70
N MET A 70 -9.54 13.26 -7.12
CA MET A 70 -9.98 13.05 -8.49
C MET A 70 -11.25 13.85 -8.80
N ARG A 71 -12.22 13.85 -7.88
CA ARG A 71 -13.45 14.64 -8.01
C ARG A 71 -13.17 16.13 -8.10
N LYS A 72 -12.22 16.63 -7.31
CA LYS A 72 -11.75 18.02 -7.41
C LYS A 72 -11.21 18.34 -8.81
N ARG A 73 -10.37 17.48 -9.40
CA ARG A 73 -9.86 17.67 -10.77
C ARG A 73 -10.98 17.63 -11.82
N HIS A 74 -11.93 16.72 -11.69
CA HIS A 74 -13.09 16.67 -12.60
C HIS A 74 -13.92 17.95 -12.53
N ALA A 75 -14.13 18.50 -11.33
CA ALA A 75 -14.81 19.80 -11.18
C ALA A 75 -14.04 20.93 -11.86
N GLU A 76 -12.72 21.00 -11.67
CA GLU A 76 -11.87 22.00 -12.33
C GLU A 76 -11.92 21.86 -13.87
N GLU A 77 -11.84 20.64 -14.40
CA GLU A 77 -11.94 20.35 -15.85
C GLU A 77 -13.31 20.70 -16.43
N LEU A 78 -14.38 20.55 -15.65
CA LEU A 78 -15.76 20.87 -16.04
C LEU A 78 -16.16 22.32 -15.73
N GLY A 79 -15.29 23.11 -15.10
CA GLY A 79 -15.59 24.49 -14.69
C GLY A 79 -16.67 24.60 -13.61
N LEU A 80 -16.79 23.60 -12.73
CA LEU A 80 -17.79 23.56 -11.66
C LEU A 80 -17.30 24.32 -10.42
N GLU A 81 -18.21 25.09 -9.82
CA GLU A 81 -17.98 25.86 -8.58
C GLU A 81 -17.56 25.00 -7.38
N SER A 82 -17.98 23.73 -7.34
CA SER A 82 -17.67 22.82 -6.23
C SER A 82 -17.31 21.41 -6.71
N PRO A 83 -16.30 20.76 -6.09
CA PRO A 83 -16.00 19.34 -6.30
C PRO A 83 -17.21 18.42 -6.13
N ASP A 84 -18.15 18.75 -5.24
CA ASP A 84 -19.29 17.87 -4.96
C ASP A 84 -20.32 17.82 -6.10
N LEU A 85 -20.23 18.76 -7.05
CA LEU A 85 -21.04 18.77 -8.27
C LEU A 85 -20.45 17.88 -9.38
N ALA A 86 -19.17 17.52 -9.27
CA ALA A 86 -18.53 16.66 -10.26
C ALA A 86 -18.95 15.20 -10.06
N PRO A 87 -19.10 14.44 -11.16
CA PRO A 87 -19.41 13.01 -11.06
C PRO A 87 -18.31 12.28 -10.29
N PRO A 88 -18.67 11.27 -9.48
CA PRO A 88 -17.68 10.46 -8.79
C PRO A 88 -16.79 9.74 -9.82
N PRO A 89 -15.48 9.58 -9.53
CA PRO A 89 -14.59 8.83 -10.39
C PRO A 89 -15.10 7.40 -10.62
N ALA A 90 -14.99 6.91 -11.85
CA ALA A 90 -15.41 5.55 -12.14
C ALA A 90 -14.49 4.53 -11.44
N LYS A 91 -15.03 3.36 -11.08
CA LYS A 91 -14.26 2.30 -10.38
C LYS A 91 -12.96 1.93 -11.09
N HIS A 92 -12.98 1.89 -12.42
CA HIS A 92 -11.81 1.55 -13.21
C HIS A 92 -10.75 2.67 -13.24
N GLU A 93 -11.14 3.93 -13.08
CA GLU A 93 -10.23 5.06 -12.93
C GLU A 93 -9.53 5.02 -11.57
N LEU A 94 -10.28 4.75 -10.51
CA LEU A 94 -9.73 4.51 -9.17
C LEU A 94 -8.75 3.32 -9.19
N TRP A 95 -9.11 2.23 -9.87
CA TRP A 95 -8.24 1.06 -10.00
C TRP A 95 -6.90 1.41 -10.68
N LYS A 96 -6.92 2.23 -11.73
CA LYS A 96 -5.71 2.73 -12.42
C LYS A 96 -4.89 3.66 -11.53
N ALA A 97 -5.54 4.64 -10.92
CA ALA A 97 -4.90 5.64 -10.08
C ALA A 97 -4.22 5.02 -8.85
N THR A 98 -4.86 4.04 -8.21
CA THR A 98 -4.30 3.29 -7.07
C THR A 98 -3.11 2.41 -7.43
N ARG A 99 -2.85 2.17 -8.72
CA ARG A 99 -1.73 1.37 -9.26
C ARG A 99 -0.77 2.21 -10.08
N THR A 100 -0.82 3.53 -9.93
CA THR A 100 0.09 4.48 -10.56
C THR A 100 0.90 5.17 -9.48
N LYS A 101 2.22 5.20 -9.63
CA LYS A 101 3.13 5.89 -8.73
C LYS A 101 3.06 7.40 -8.97
N SER A 102 3.61 8.19 -8.02
CA SER A 102 3.68 9.66 -8.15
C SER A 102 4.43 10.14 -9.39
N ASN A 103 5.35 9.34 -9.92
CA ASN A 103 6.08 9.61 -11.17
C ASN A 103 5.30 9.22 -12.45
N GLY A 104 4.02 8.83 -12.33
CA GLY A 104 3.17 8.44 -13.45
C GLY A 104 3.38 7.00 -13.95
N GLN A 105 4.35 6.25 -13.41
CA GLN A 105 4.58 4.86 -13.81
C GLN A 105 3.60 3.91 -13.13
N VAL A 106 3.09 2.93 -13.88
CA VAL A 106 2.25 1.85 -13.33
C VAL A 106 3.09 0.91 -12.46
N THR A 107 2.48 0.31 -11.43
CA THR A 107 3.18 -0.50 -10.43
C THR A 107 3.72 -1.83 -10.95
N SER A 108 3.13 -2.39 -12.02
CA SER A 108 3.59 -3.63 -12.65
C SER A 108 3.19 -3.71 -14.13
N GLN A 109 3.84 -4.60 -14.88
CA GLN A 109 3.48 -4.87 -16.28
C GLN A 109 2.07 -5.43 -16.42
N SER A 110 1.64 -6.30 -15.52
CA SER A 110 0.29 -6.86 -15.51
C SER A 110 -0.76 -5.79 -15.21
N ALA A 111 -0.47 -4.88 -14.28
CA ALA A 111 -1.35 -3.75 -14.01
C ALA A 111 -1.48 -2.85 -15.25
N GLN A 112 -0.39 -2.66 -15.99
CA GLN A 112 -0.40 -1.91 -17.25
C GLN A 112 -1.23 -2.60 -18.33
N LYS A 113 -1.10 -3.93 -18.48
CA LYS A 113 -1.90 -4.72 -19.42
C LYS A 113 -3.40 -4.63 -19.14
N ILE A 114 -3.79 -4.74 -17.87
CA ILE A 114 -5.19 -4.59 -17.45
C ILE A 114 -5.67 -3.15 -17.67
N SER A 115 -4.86 -2.15 -17.31
CA SER A 115 -5.19 -0.74 -17.56
C SER A 115 -5.47 -0.46 -19.03
N ARG A 116 -4.70 -1.06 -19.96
CA ARG A 116 -4.93 -0.92 -21.40
C ARG A 116 -6.23 -1.60 -21.85
N ARG A 117 -6.52 -2.80 -21.34
CA ARG A 117 -7.76 -3.54 -21.66
C ARG A 117 -9.02 -2.81 -21.20
N ILE A 118 -8.97 -2.21 -20.01
CA ILE A 118 -10.04 -1.35 -19.48
C ILE A 118 -10.37 -0.23 -20.46
N VAL A 119 -9.35 0.40 -21.07
CA VAL A 119 -9.53 1.51 -22.01
C VAL A 119 -10.03 1.03 -23.37
N SER A 120 -9.59 -0.15 -23.82
CA SER A 120 -9.98 -0.71 -25.12
C SER A 120 -11.36 -1.38 -25.12
N GLY A 121 -12.04 -1.51 -23.97
CA GLY A 121 -13.36 -2.15 -23.87
C GLY A 121 -13.36 -3.67 -24.12
N ASN A 122 -12.18 -4.30 -24.22
CA ASN A 122 -12.03 -5.72 -24.53
C ASN A 122 -11.80 -6.51 -23.25
N PHE A 123 -12.87 -7.13 -22.74
CA PHE A 123 -12.85 -8.09 -21.65
C PHE A 123 -13.21 -9.49 -22.14
#